data_AF-H3GLR3-F1
#
_entry.id   AF-H3GLR3-F1
#
_cell.length_a   1.000
_cell.length_b   1.000
_cell.length_c   1.000
_cell.angle_alpha   90.00
_cell.angle_beta   90.00
_cell.angle_gamma   90.00
#
_symmetry.space_group_name_H-M   'P 1'
#
loop_
_entity.id
_entity.type
_entity.pdbx_description
1 polymer ?
#
loop_
_entity_poly.entity_id
_entity_poly.type
_entity_poly.pdbx_seq_one_letter_code
_entity_poly.pdbx_strand_id
1 'polypeptide(L)'
;MTDVHSELFKCVVQLQECSNKLRATDAMLGQHVSRMQRALPASGMPRLTSKLAVVPANPEREKLTVEDKFQDVFNQGTEAAERLEISKTRLQKELRRRSENVGNCCLDVVIFRDLVKSRNTDIQEEYARMLKELDDQTESLDQAIAKEREIKADRGKRQREEALQKQESKKQHLEEESTRLKVQLDESTAEIRQLQEVFASLEKDEENQDSPDDAQNGEDLRRLEEERAQDEIVELQQEIVLLKEAQEAIAEKIDKQSLTAQYKEEKQEVLEETAHSATDLPPTPRKTVDLKAFLNSCPSVEEGDQAITELKKLQLIHCYESSGIIALAD
;
A
#
# COMPACT_ATOMS: atom_id res chain seq x y z
N MET A 1 -81.45 -51.39 -14.07
CA MET A 1 -80.64 -52.31 -13.23
C MET A 1 -79.12 -52.18 -13.44
N THR A 2 -78.63 -51.31 -14.33
CA THR A 2 -77.19 -51.14 -14.62
C THR A 2 -76.44 -50.20 -13.67
N ASP A 3 -77.15 -49.35 -12.92
CA ASP A 3 -76.54 -48.30 -12.10
C ASP A 3 -75.98 -48.81 -10.76
N VAL A 4 -76.64 -49.81 -10.16
CA VAL A 4 -76.23 -50.44 -8.89
C VAL A 4 -74.86 -51.12 -9.01
N HIS A 5 -74.55 -51.70 -10.18
CA HIS A 5 -73.24 -52.30 -10.43
C HIS A 5 -72.13 -51.24 -10.58
N SER A 6 -72.46 -50.03 -11.04
CA SER A 6 -71.51 -48.92 -11.17
C SER A 6 -71.11 -48.37 -9.79
N GLU A 7 -72.08 -48.22 -8.87
CA GLU A 7 -71.82 -47.74 -7.51
C GLU A 7 -71.06 -48.78 -6.67
N LEU A 8 -71.43 -50.05 -6.80
CA LEU A 8 -70.75 -51.12 -6.07
C LEU A 8 -69.29 -51.28 -6.54
N PHE A 9 -69.02 -51.10 -7.83
CA PHE A 9 -67.65 -51.06 -8.35
C PHE A 9 -66.84 -49.88 -7.80
N LYS A 10 -67.44 -48.68 -7.68
CA LYS A 10 -66.79 -47.52 -7.04
C LYS A 10 -66.46 -47.79 -5.57
N CYS A 11 -67.38 -48.41 -4.81
CA CYS A 11 -67.12 -48.79 -3.43
C CYS A 11 -65.96 -49.81 -3.32
N VAL A 12 -65.89 -50.81 -4.20
CA VAL A 12 -64.80 -51.79 -4.19
C VAL A 12 -63.45 -51.13 -4.51
N VAL A 13 -63.41 -50.21 -5.48
CA VAL A 13 -62.19 -49.45 -5.80
C VAL A 13 -61.76 -48.56 -4.62
N GLN A 14 -62.70 -47.88 -3.96
CA GLN A 14 -62.40 -47.08 -2.77
C GLN A 14 -61.90 -47.92 -1.60
N LEU A 15 -62.51 -49.09 -1.34
CA LEU A 15 -62.05 -50.01 -0.30
C LEU A 15 -60.64 -50.52 -0.60
N GLN A 16 -60.33 -50.82 -1.86
CA GLN A 16 -58.99 -51.22 -2.26
C GLN A 16 -57.96 -50.09 -2.05
N GLU A 17 -58.34 -48.85 -2.35
CA GLU A 17 -57.48 -47.69 -2.12
C GLU A 17 -57.23 -47.42 -0.63
N CYS A 18 -58.27 -47.56 0.21
CA CYS A 18 -58.15 -47.50 1.67
C CYS A 18 -57.26 -48.62 2.22
N SER A 19 -57.41 -49.85 1.73
CA SER A 19 -56.55 -50.99 2.09
C SER A 19 -55.08 -50.73 1.70
N ASN A 20 -54.83 -50.15 0.53
CA ASN A 20 -53.48 -49.80 0.09
C ASN A 20 -52.86 -48.70 0.96
N LYS A 21 -53.64 -47.69 1.35
CA LYS A 21 -53.20 -46.64 2.29
C LYS A 21 -52.85 -47.23 3.65
N LEU A 22 -53.67 -48.15 4.17
CA LEU A 22 -53.40 -48.86 5.43
C LEU A 22 -52.09 -49.67 5.38
N ARG A 23 -51.86 -50.41 4.29
CA ARG A 23 -50.60 -51.15 4.12
C ARG A 23 -49.38 -50.23 4.02
N ALA A 24 -49.51 -49.10 3.33
CA ALA A 24 -48.44 -48.11 3.23
C ALA A 24 -48.11 -47.48 4.59
N THR A 25 -49.13 -47.16 5.40
CA THR A 25 -48.93 -46.65 6.75
C THR A 25 -48.32 -47.69 7.69
N ASP A 26 -48.72 -48.97 7.58
CA ASP A 26 -48.16 -50.05 8.38
C ASP A 26 -46.68 -50.30 8.04
N ALA A 27 -46.33 -50.28 6.75
CA ALA A 27 -44.93 -50.37 6.31
C ALA A 27 -44.07 -49.19 6.81
N MET A 28 -44.61 -47.97 6.77
CA MET A 28 -43.97 -46.76 7.33
C MET A 28 -43.76 -46.88 8.84
N LEU A 29 -44.78 -47.27 9.59
CA LEU A 29 -44.70 -47.48 11.04
C LEU A 29 -43.68 -48.58 11.37
N GLY A 30 -43.68 -49.68 10.62
CA GLY A 30 -42.69 -50.75 10.75
C GLY A 30 -41.25 -50.26 10.55
N GLN A 31 -41.01 -49.34 9.59
CA GLN A 31 -39.69 -48.72 9.43
C GLN A 31 -39.30 -47.85 10.62
N HIS A 32 -40.23 -47.03 11.15
CA HIS A 32 -39.95 -46.19 12.32
C HIS A 32 -39.67 -47.02 13.58
N VAL A 33 -40.46 -48.07 13.83
CA VAL A 33 -40.24 -49.01 14.94
C VAL A 33 -38.89 -49.71 14.80
N SER A 34 -38.54 -50.14 13.58
CA SER A 34 -37.24 -50.79 13.32
C SER A 34 -36.04 -49.84 13.54
N ARG A 35 -36.19 -48.56 13.18
CA ARG A 35 -35.17 -47.52 13.45
C ARG A 35 -35.04 -47.27 14.96
N MET A 36 -36.17 -47.17 15.66
CA MET A 36 -36.21 -46.99 17.10
C MET A 36 -35.57 -48.17 17.85
N GLN A 37 -35.88 -49.42 17.46
CA GLN A 37 -35.27 -50.62 18.03
C GLN A 37 -33.76 -50.70 17.81
N ARG A 38 -33.24 -50.14 16.71
CA ARG A 38 -31.79 -50.02 16.45
C ARG A 38 -31.12 -48.88 17.22
N ALA A 39 -31.83 -47.77 17.45
CA ALA A 39 -31.29 -46.61 18.16
C ALA A 39 -31.34 -46.74 19.68
N LEU A 40 -32.35 -47.43 20.23
CA LEU A 40 -32.53 -47.63 21.67
C LEU A 40 -31.29 -48.23 22.38
N PRO A 41 -30.58 -49.25 21.84
CA PRO A 41 -29.36 -49.79 22.45
C PRO A 41 -28.20 -48.78 22.53
N ALA A 42 -28.13 -47.80 21.62
CA ALA A 42 -27.08 -46.78 21.59
C ALA A 42 -27.33 -45.63 22.58
N SER A 43 -28.58 -45.44 23.02
CA SER A 43 -28.99 -44.37 23.94
C SER A 43 -28.61 -44.61 25.41
N GLY A 44 -28.05 -45.78 25.75
CA GLY A 44 -27.73 -46.14 27.13
C GLY A 44 -28.95 -46.34 28.04
N MET A 45 -30.17 -46.29 27.51
CA MET A 45 -31.37 -46.51 28.31
C MET A 45 -31.44 -47.96 28.81
N PRO A 46 -31.75 -48.19 30.11
CA PRO A 46 -31.82 -49.52 30.67
C PRO A 46 -32.93 -50.34 30.00
N ARG A 47 -32.55 -51.48 29.40
CA ARG A 47 -33.51 -52.48 28.94
C ARG A 47 -34.26 -53.02 30.15
N LEU A 48 -35.56 -52.74 30.25
CA LEU A 48 -36.48 -53.43 31.14
C LEU A 48 -36.57 -54.90 30.72
N THR A 49 -35.68 -55.73 31.26
CA THR A 49 -35.80 -57.17 31.20
C THR A 49 -36.70 -57.57 32.37
N SER A 50 -37.99 -57.79 32.10
CA SER A 50 -38.92 -58.25 33.12
C SER A 50 -38.60 -59.69 33.51
N LYS A 51 -37.62 -59.89 34.39
CA LYS A 51 -37.56 -61.10 35.21
C LYS A 51 -38.58 -60.91 36.32
N LEU A 52 -39.77 -61.49 36.15
CA LEU A 52 -40.72 -61.65 37.26
C LEU A 52 -39.99 -62.44 38.36
N ALA A 53 -39.65 -61.76 39.45
CA ALA A 53 -39.19 -62.41 40.66
C ALA A 53 -40.40 -63.14 41.25
N VAL A 54 -40.51 -64.45 40.98
CA VAL A 54 -41.40 -65.32 41.73
C VAL A 54 -40.81 -65.44 43.13
N VAL A 55 -41.24 -64.55 44.03
CA VAL A 55 -40.91 -64.62 45.45
C VAL A 55 -41.67 -65.83 46.01
N PRO A 56 -40.99 -66.86 46.54
CA PRO A 56 -41.67 -67.97 47.20
C PRO A 56 -42.52 -67.41 48.35
N ALA A 57 -43.78 -67.84 48.45
CA ALA A 57 -44.63 -67.49 49.57
C ALA A 57 -43.91 -67.90 50.86
N ASN A 58 -43.53 -66.92 51.69
CA ASN A 58 -42.78 -67.16 52.91
C ASN A 58 -43.75 -67.74 53.95
N PRO A 59 -43.65 -69.03 54.32
CA PRO A 59 -44.67 -69.72 55.12
C PRO A 59 -44.79 -69.19 56.57
N GLU A 60 -43.85 -68.34 57.01
CA GLU A 60 -43.94 -67.65 58.30
C GLU A 60 -44.92 -66.47 58.29
N ARG A 61 -45.18 -65.85 57.13
CA ARG A 61 -46.15 -64.75 57.01
C ARG A 61 -47.60 -65.22 57.12
N GLU A 62 -47.87 -66.51 56.94
CA GLU A 62 -49.23 -67.06 57.04
C GLU A 62 -49.68 -67.24 58.50
N LYS A 63 -48.75 -67.28 59.47
CA LYS A 63 -49.04 -67.46 60.91
C LYS A 63 -49.24 -66.15 61.69
N LEU A 64 -48.98 -65.01 61.08
CA LEU A 64 -49.13 -63.69 61.68
C LEU A 64 -50.62 -63.32 61.84
N THR A 65 -50.96 -62.69 62.96
CA THR A 65 -52.31 -62.14 63.16
C THR A 65 -52.57 -61.02 62.17
N VAL A 66 -53.85 -60.67 61.96
CA VAL A 66 -54.22 -59.59 61.04
C VAL A 66 -53.61 -58.25 61.51
N GLU A 67 -53.58 -58.03 62.82
CA GLU A 67 -52.93 -56.90 63.47
C GLU A 67 -51.42 -56.82 63.16
N ASP A 68 -50.68 -57.93 63.25
CA ASP A 68 -49.25 -57.93 62.95
C ASP A 68 -48.97 -57.60 61.47
N LYS A 69 -49.80 -58.14 60.56
CA LYS A 69 -49.71 -57.83 59.12
C LYS A 69 -50.02 -56.37 58.83
N PHE A 70 -51.01 -55.80 59.52
CA PHE A 70 -51.34 -54.38 59.39
C PHE A 70 -50.18 -53.51 59.92
N GLN A 71 -49.60 -53.86 61.07
CA GLN A 71 -48.48 -53.13 61.65
C GLN A 71 -47.24 -53.18 60.76
N ASP A 72 -46.92 -54.32 60.16
CA ASP A 72 -45.81 -54.46 59.21
C ASP A 72 -46.00 -53.59 57.97
N VAL A 73 -47.21 -53.58 57.39
CA VAL A 73 -47.53 -52.73 56.23
C VAL A 73 -47.50 -51.25 56.61
N PHE A 74 -47.99 -50.90 57.81
CA PHE A 74 -47.94 -49.54 58.33
C PHE A 74 -46.49 -49.06 58.54
N ASN A 75 -45.64 -49.90 59.11
CA ASN A 75 -44.21 -49.62 59.30
C ASN A 75 -43.51 -49.45 57.95
N GLN A 76 -43.76 -50.34 56.98
CA GLN A 76 -43.21 -50.23 55.62
C GLN A 76 -43.69 -48.94 54.93
N GLY A 77 -44.96 -48.58 55.08
CA GLY A 77 -45.53 -47.34 54.56
C GLY A 77 -44.88 -46.10 55.19
N THR A 78 -44.64 -46.14 56.51
CA THR A 78 -43.98 -45.05 57.25
C THR A 78 -42.53 -44.89 56.81
N GLU A 79 -41.75 -45.98 56.73
CA GLU A 79 -40.38 -45.93 56.23
C GLU A 79 -40.30 -45.47 54.76
N ALA A 80 -41.26 -45.89 53.93
CA ALA A 80 -41.34 -45.44 52.54
C ALA A 80 -41.62 -43.93 52.45
N ALA A 81 -42.51 -43.41 53.30
CA ALA A 81 -42.81 -42.00 53.40
C ALA A 81 -41.59 -41.18 53.87
N GLU A 82 -40.87 -41.64 54.89
CA GLU A 82 -39.64 -41.00 55.36
C GLU A 82 -38.54 -40.98 54.29
N ARG A 83 -38.34 -42.11 53.58
CA ARG A 83 -37.40 -42.19 52.45
C ARG A 83 -37.76 -41.21 51.34
N LEU A 84 -39.05 -41.06 51.03
CA LEU A 84 -39.53 -40.11 50.03
C LEU A 84 -39.32 -38.67 50.48
N GLU A 85 -39.54 -38.33 51.75
CA GLU A 85 -39.34 -36.97 52.26
C GLU A 85 -37.85 -36.59 52.25
N ILE A 86 -36.95 -37.53 52.57
CA ILE A 86 -35.49 -37.32 52.42
C ILE A 86 -35.12 -37.11 50.95
N SER A 87 -35.66 -37.91 50.03
CA SER A 87 -35.40 -37.76 48.59
C SER A 87 -35.90 -36.41 48.06
N LYS A 88 -37.11 -36.02 48.44
CA LYS A 88 -37.72 -34.73 48.09
C LYS A 88 -36.89 -33.56 48.58
N THR A 89 -36.48 -33.56 49.85
CA THR A 89 -35.66 -32.47 50.39
C THR A 89 -34.29 -32.39 49.70
N ARG A 90 -33.68 -33.54 49.35
CA ARG A 90 -32.44 -33.58 48.55
C ARG A 90 -32.65 -33.00 47.15
N LEU A 91 -33.70 -33.41 46.45
CA LEU A 91 -34.02 -32.93 45.11
C LEU A 91 -34.36 -31.43 45.10
N GLN A 92 -35.07 -30.94 46.12
CA GLN A 92 -35.34 -29.51 46.27
C GLN A 92 -34.06 -28.68 46.45
N LYS A 93 -33.09 -29.17 47.24
CA LYS A 93 -31.78 -28.50 47.38
C LYS A 93 -30.99 -28.47 46.06
N GLU A 94 -31.01 -29.56 45.31
CA GLU A 94 -30.34 -29.64 44.02
C GLU A 94 -30.98 -28.71 42.98
N LEU A 95 -32.32 -28.63 42.96
CA LEU A 95 -33.06 -27.72 42.09
C LEU A 95 -32.71 -26.25 42.38
N ARG A 96 -32.62 -25.86 43.66
CA ARG A 96 -32.22 -24.50 44.06
C ARG A 96 -30.81 -24.17 43.57
N ARG A 97 -29.85 -25.07 43.79
CA ARG A 97 -28.47 -24.89 43.30
C ARG A 97 -28.39 -24.72 41.79
N ARG A 98 -29.13 -25.54 41.03
CA ARG A 98 -29.19 -25.41 39.57
C ARG A 98 -29.81 -24.09 39.13
N SER A 99 -30.87 -23.65 39.80
CA SER A 99 -31.50 -22.35 39.53
C SER A 99 -30.55 -21.18 39.80
N GLU A 100 -29.78 -21.23 40.89
CA GLU A 100 -28.78 -20.21 41.24
C GLU A 100 -27.62 -20.21 40.23
N ASN A 101 -27.13 -21.38 39.82
CA ASN A 101 -26.07 -21.49 38.82
C ASN A 101 -26.51 -20.95 37.45
N VAL A 102 -27.73 -21.23 37.01
CA VAL A 102 -28.27 -20.68 35.75
C VAL A 102 -28.40 -19.15 35.84
N GLY A 103 -28.85 -18.61 36.99
CA GLY A 103 -28.89 -17.16 37.21
C GLY A 103 -27.51 -16.51 37.13
N ASN A 104 -26.47 -17.16 37.68
CA ASN A 104 -25.09 -16.69 37.57
C ASN A 104 -24.54 -16.78 36.13
N CYS A 105 -24.89 -17.83 35.38
CA CYS A 105 -24.54 -17.91 33.95
C CYS A 105 -25.15 -16.77 33.14
N CYS A 106 -26.37 -16.31 33.45
CA CYS A 106 -26.95 -15.16 32.79
C CYS A 106 -26.16 -13.87 33.07
N LEU A 107 -25.63 -13.71 34.29
CA LEU A 107 -24.79 -12.56 34.65
C LEU A 107 -23.46 -12.57 33.88
N ASP A 108 -22.81 -13.72 33.78
CA ASP A 108 -21.55 -13.89 33.04
C ASP A 108 -21.72 -13.59 31.54
N VAL A 109 -22.84 -14.02 30.94
CA VAL A 109 -23.17 -13.73 29.54
C VAL A 109 -23.37 -12.23 29.29
N VAL A 110 -23.99 -11.51 30.24
CA VAL A 110 -24.16 -10.06 30.14
C VAL A 110 -22.80 -9.34 30.25
N ILE A 111 -21.97 -9.72 31.22
CA ILE A 111 -20.63 -9.14 31.39
C ILE A 111 -19.77 -9.38 30.14
N PHE A 112 -19.76 -10.60 29.59
CA PHE A 112 -19.01 -10.90 28.38
C PHE A 112 -19.52 -10.10 27.18
N ARG A 113 -20.85 -9.97 27.03
CA ARG A 113 -21.45 -9.15 25.96
C ARG A 113 -21.01 -7.69 26.06
N ASP A 114 -21.03 -7.11 27.25
CA ASP A 114 -20.64 -5.71 27.44
C ASP A 114 -19.14 -5.50 27.25
N LEU A 115 -18.31 -6.45 27.68
CA LEU A 115 -16.87 -6.45 27.40
C LEU A 115 -16.57 -6.49 25.90
N VAL A 116 -17.24 -7.38 25.15
CA VAL A 116 -17.07 -7.47 23.68
C VAL A 116 -17.52 -6.20 23.00
N LYS A 117 -18.63 -5.59 23.45
CA LYS A 117 -19.10 -4.31 22.92
C LYS A 117 -18.09 -3.20 23.17
N SER A 118 -17.59 -3.06 24.40
CA SER A 118 -16.56 -2.06 24.75
C SER A 118 -15.31 -2.24 23.90
N ARG A 119 -14.83 -3.47 23.74
CA ARG A 119 -13.67 -3.75 22.88
C ARG A 119 -13.93 -3.38 21.42
N ASN A 120 -15.13 -3.68 20.90
CA ASN A 120 -15.48 -3.34 19.53
C ASN A 120 -15.58 -1.82 19.32
N THR A 121 -16.08 -1.06 20.29
CA THR A 121 -16.09 0.41 20.21
C THR A 121 -14.67 0.96 20.24
N ASP A 122 -13.81 0.47 21.12
CA ASP A 122 -12.40 0.91 21.19
C ASP A 122 -11.67 0.64 19.87
N ILE A 123 -11.86 -0.54 19.28
CA ILE A 123 -11.29 -0.90 17.98
C ILE A 123 -11.81 0.02 16.87
N GLN A 124 -13.11 0.32 16.84
CA GLN A 124 -13.69 1.23 15.86
C GLN A 124 -13.15 2.65 16.00
N GLU A 125 -12.94 3.14 17.22
CA GLU A 125 -12.35 4.44 17.48
C GLU A 125 -10.89 4.52 17.05
N GLU A 126 -10.10 3.46 17.28
CA GLU A 126 -8.72 3.38 16.77
C GLU A 126 -8.68 3.36 15.24
N TYR A 127 -9.56 2.60 14.58
CA TYR A 127 -9.67 2.62 13.12
C TYR A 127 -10.04 4.01 12.59
N ALA A 128 -11.01 4.69 13.22
CA ALA A 128 -11.38 6.04 12.85
C ALA A 128 -10.22 7.04 13.05
N ARG A 129 -9.44 6.90 14.12
CA ARG A 129 -8.24 7.71 14.36
C ARG A 129 -7.15 7.47 13.31
N MET A 130 -6.86 6.21 12.98
CA MET A 130 -5.86 5.89 11.94
C MET A 130 -6.29 6.39 10.55
N LEU A 131 -7.57 6.28 10.20
CA LEU A 131 -8.08 6.80 8.93
C LEU A 131 -7.91 8.32 8.85
N LYS A 132 -8.27 9.03 9.93
CA LYS A 132 -8.06 10.48 10.00
C LYS A 132 -6.59 10.87 9.90
N GLU A 133 -5.69 10.13 10.56
CA GLU A 133 -4.25 10.38 10.45
C GLU A 133 -3.74 10.20 9.01
N LEU A 134 -4.24 9.19 8.28
CA LEU A 134 -3.92 8.99 6.86
C LEU A 134 -4.48 10.11 5.97
N ASP A 135 -5.68 10.59 6.24
CA ASP A 135 -6.27 11.74 5.55
C ASP A 135 -5.41 13.00 5.78
N ASP A 136 -5.06 13.30 7.04
CA ASP A 136 -4.21 14.44 7.41
C ASP A 136 -2.82 14.35 6.74
N GLN A 137 -2.23 13.15 6.66
CA GLN A 137 -0.96 12.93 5.97
C GLN A 137 -1.09 13.15 4.45
N THR A 138 -2.20 12.74 3.86
CA THR A 138 -2.49 12.91 2.43
C THR A 138 -2.63 14.40 2.10
N GLU A 139 -3.41 15.15 2.90
CA GLU A 139 -3.55 16.60 2.73
C GLU A 139 -2.21 17.32 2.88
N SER A 140 -1.38 16.93 3.87
CA SER A 140 -0.05 17.50 4.04
C SER A 140 0.85 17.26 2.83
N LEU A 141 0.80 16.06 2.23
CA LEU A 141 1.58 15.73 1.04
C LEU A 141 1.09 16.51 -0.18
N ASP A 142 -0.21 16.66 -0.36
CA ASP A 142 -0.79 17.45 -1.44
C ASP A 142 -0.38 18.93 -1.34
N GLN A 143 -0.40 19.50 -0.14
CA GLN A 143 0.10 20.86 0.11
C GLN A 143 1.60 20.98 -0.20
N ALA A 144 2.42 19.98 0.16
CA ALA A 144 3.84 19.98 -0.14
C ALA A 144 4.10 19.88 -1.65
N ILE A 145 3.35 19.04 -2.37
CA ILE A 145 3.42 18.92 -3.83
C ILE A 145 3.01 20.24 -4.50
N ALA A 146 1.96 20.90 -4.01
CA ALA A 146 1.51 22.18 -4.54
C ALA A 146 2.59 23.27 -4.37
N LYS A 147 3.20 23.37 -3.18
CA LYS A 147 4.31 24.30 -2.91
C LYS A 147 5.53 24.00 -3.80
N GLU A 148 5.89 22.74 -3.97
CA GLU A 148 7.01 22.36 -4.85
C GLU A 148 6.74 22.73 -6.32
N ARG A 149 5.50 22.58 -6.79
CA ARG A 149 5.09 23.01 -8.14
C ARG A 149 5.19 24.52 -8.30
N GLU A 150 4.78 25.29 -7.29
CA GLU A 150 4.89 26.75 -7.28
C GLU A 150 6.37 27.19 -7.32
N ILE A 151 7.21 26.62 -6.47
CA ILE A 151 8.66 26.89 -6.46
C ILE A 151 9.28 26.58 -7.82
N LYS A 152 8.92 25.45 -8.45
CA LYS A 152 9.41 25.11 -9.78
C LYS A 152 8.94 26.08 -10.86
N ALA A 153 7.67 26.51 -10.80
CA ALA A 153 7.14 27.49 -11.73
C ALA A 153 7.87 28.83 -11.59
N ASP A 154 8.14 29.28 -10.36
CA ASP A 154 8.84 30.53 -10.11
C ASP A 154 10.33 30.46 -10.46
N ARG A 155 11.00 29.33 -10.21
CA ARG A 155 12.36 29.09 -10.74
C ARG A 155 12.38 29.18 -12.27
N GLY A 156 11.38 28.59 -12.94
CA GLY A 156 11.24 28.68 -14.39
C GLY A 156 11.00 30.11 -14.89
N LYS A 157 10.24 30.93 -14.16
CA LYS A 157 10.06 32.36 -14.49
C LYS A 157 11.37 33.13 -14.34
N ARG A 158 12.07 32.98 -13.21
CA ARG A 158 13.35 33.65 -12.96
C ARG A 158 14.39 33.32 -14.03
N GLN A 159 14.50 32.05 -14.42
CA GLN A 159 15.39 31.64 -15.50
C GLN A 159 15.06 32.31 -16.84
N ARG A 160 13.78 32.51 -17.15
CA ARG A 160 13.36 33.22 -18.37
C ARG A 160 13.69 34.71 -18.29
N GLU A 161 13.45 35.33 -17.15
CA GLU A 161 13.80 36.75 -16.91
C GLU A 161 15.30 36.97 -17.02
N GLU A 162 16.12 36.12 -16.39
CA GLU A 162 17.58 36.15 -16.49
C GLU A 162 18.07 35.95 -17.94
N ALA A 163 17.44 35.05 -18.69
CA ALA A 163 17.78 34.82 -20.09
C ALA A 163 17.46 36.05 -20.96
N LEU A 164 16.31 36.69 -20.74
CA LEU A 164 15.94 37.93 -21.43
C LEU A 164 16.90 39.07 -21.08
N GLN A 165 17.27 39.21 -19.81
CA GLN A 165 18.22 40.24 -19.37
C GLN A 165 19.62 40.02 -19.98
N LYS A 166 20.09 38.77 -20.05
CA LYS A 166 21.36 38.42 -20.74
C LYS A 166 21.29 38.70 -22.24
N GLN A 167 20.14 38.46 -22.87
CA GLN A 167 19.96 38.75 -24.28
C GLN A 167 19.96 40.26 -24.54
N GLU A 168 19.32 41.04 -23.68
CA GLU A 168 19.28 42.50 -23.76
C GLU A 168 20.67 43.12 -23.55
N SER A 169 21.42 42.67 -22.54
CA SER A 169 22.79 43.14 -22.34
C SER A 169 23.73 42.78 -23.50
N LYS A 170 23.60 41.57 -24.05
CA LYS A 170 24.33 41.18 -25.26
C LYS A 170 23.98 42.06 -26.46
N LYS A 171 22.69 42.39 -26.63
CA LYS A 171 22.23 43.28 -27.70
C LYS A 171 22.84 44.68 -27.54
N GLN A 172 22.81 45.25 -26.33
CA GLN A 172 23.41 46.56 -26.04
C GLN A 172 24.91 46.58 -26.36
N HIS A 173 25.66 45.57 -25.92
CA HIS A 173 27.09 45.45 -26.26
C HIS A 173 27.34 45.41 -27.77
N LEU A 174 26.55 44.62 -28.51
CA LEU A 174 26.68 44.55 -29.97
C LEU A 174 26.31 45.87 -30.67
N GLU A 175 25.33 46.61 -30.14
CA GLU A 175 24.99 47.95 -30.63
C GLU A 175 26.14 48.94 -30.37
N GLU A 176 26.72 48.94 -29.17
CA GLU A 176 27.90 49.74 -28.83
C GLU A 176 29.08 49.41 -29.75
N GLU A 177 29.40 48.13 -29.93
CA GLU A 177 30.47 47.68 -30.83
C GLU A 177 30.20 48.09 -32.28
N SER A 178 28.96 47.94 -32.75
CA SER A 178 28.57 48.37 -34.09
C SER A 178 28.72 49.88 -34.29
N THR A 179 28.34 50.69 -33.29
CA THR A 179 28.53 52.15 -33.36
C THR A 179 30.01 52.52 -33.37
N ARG A 180 30.85 51.84 -32.58
CA ARG A 180 32.30 52.06 -32.56
C ARG A 180 32.93 51.71 -33.91
N LEU A 181 32.61 50.54 -34.47
CA LEU A 181 33.12 50.13 -35.79
C LEU A 181 32.67 51.10 -36.89
N LYS A 182 31.46 51.64 -36.80
CA LYS A 182 30.97 52.64 -37.75
C LYS A 182 31.78 53.93 -37.68
N VAL A 183 32.10 54.42 -36.49
CA VAL A 183 32.95 55.61 -36.31
C VAL A 183 34.34 55.36 -36.91
N GLN A 184 34.95 54.20 -36.63
CA GLN A 184 36.25 53.85 -37.22
C GLN A 184 36.20 53.76 -38.76
N LEU A 185 35.12 53.20 -39.31
CA LEU A 185 34.91 53.16 -40.76
C LEU A 185 34.82 54.57 -41.35
N ASP A 186 34.08 55.47 -40.71
CA ASP A 186 33.93 56.86 -41.15
C ASP A 186 35.27 57.62 -41.09
N GLU A 187 36.07 57.39 -40.04
CA GLU A 187 37.44 57.92 -39.90
C GLU A 187 38.37 57.43 -41.01
N SER A 188 38.48 56.12 -41.23
CA SER A 188 39.29 55.55 -42.32
C SER A 188 38.79 56.00 -43.69
N THR A 189 37.48 56.15 -43.87
CA THR A 189 36.92 56.68 -45.12
C THR A 189 37.32 58.14 -45.35
N ALA A 190 37.36 58.95 -44.30
CA ALA A 190 37.84 60.33 -44.39
C ALA A 190 39.34 60.40 -44.72
N GLU A 191 40.15 59.57 -44.08
CA GLU A 191 41.59 59.44 -44.36
C GLU A 191 41.85 59.04 -45.82
N ILE A 192 41.13 58.05 -46.35
CA ILE A 192 41.22 57.65 -47.76
C ILE A 192 40.91 58.83 -48.69
N ARG A 193 39.85 59.61 -48.41
CA ARG A 193 39.52 60.79 -49.23
C ARG A 193 40.61 61.84 -49.17
N GLN A 194 41.19 62.08 -48.00
CA GLN A 194 42.29 63.03 -47.83
C GLN A 194 43.53 62.57 -48.60
N LEU A 195 43.90 61.29 -48.52
CA LEU A 195 45.00 60.73 -49.29
C LEU A 195 44.75 60.82 -50.79
N GLN A 196 43.53 60.53 -51.26
CA GLN A 196 43.14 60.70 -52.66
C GLN A 196 43.31 62.15 -53.14
N GLU A 197 42.97 63.13 -52.29
CA GLU A 197 43.16 64.56 -52.60
C GLU A 197 44.65 64.92 -52.66
N VAL A 198 45.47 64.41 -51.74
CA VAL A 198 46.93 64.59 -51.75
C VAL A 198 47.55 63.96 -53.00
N PHE A 199 47.21 62.72 -53.34
CA PHE A 199 47.68 62.07 -54.57
C PHE A 199 47.29 62.87 -55.82
N ALA A 200 46.04 63.33 -55.90
CA ALA A 200 45.60 64.17 -57.02
C ALA A 200 46.30 65.53 -57.10
N SER A 201 46.81 66.06 -55.97
CA SER A 201 47.66 67.26 -55.97
C SER A 201 49.09 66.97 -56.43
N LEU A 202 49.69 65.87 -55.95
CA LEU A 202 51.03 65.45 -56.33
C LEU A 202 51.12 65.06 -57.81
N GLU A 203 50.10 64.40 -58.37
CA GLU A 203 50.05 64.06 -59.80
C GLU A 203 50.04 65.33 -60.69
N LYS A 204 49.41 66.41 -60.22
CA LYS A 204 49.47 67.72 -60.90
C LYS A 204 50.82 68.42 -60.73
N ASP A 205 51.52 68.19 -59.62
CA ASP A 205 52.83 68.77 -59.36
C ASP A 205 53.95 68.02 -60.12
N GLU A 206 53.83 66.69 -60.28
CA GLU A 206 54.73 65.87 -61.11
C GLU A 206 54.59 66.19 -62.61
N GLU A 207 53.37 66.44 -63.12
CA GLU A 207 53.18 66.98 -64.48
C GLU A 207 53.88 68.34 -64.70
N ASN A 208 54.25 69.05 -63.62
CA ASN A 208 54.94 70.34 -63.67
C ASN A 208 56.45 70.27 -63.37
N GLN A 209 57.01 69.10 -63.03
CA GLN A 209 58.44 68.91 -62.73
C GLN A 209 59.09 67.85 -63.62
N ASP A 210 59.24 68.15 -64.91
CA ASP A 210 60.22 67.48 -65.76
C ASP A 210 61.61 68.12 -65.57
N SER A 211 62.47 67.51 -64.75
CA SER A 211 63.92 67.69 -64.87
C SER A 211 64.66 66.42 -64.44
N PRO A 212 65.37 65.73 -65.35
CA PRO A 212 66.07 64.49 -65.04
C PRO A 212 67.56 64.77 -64.84
N ASP A 213 68.06 64.65 -63.61
CA ASP A 213 69.47 64.37 -63.40
C ASP A 213 69.67 63.78 -62.01
N ASP A 214 69.94 62.47 -61.92
CA ASP A 214 70.64 61.89 -60.77
C ASP A 214 71.03 60.42 -61.02
N ALA A 215 71.86 60.21 -62.05
CA ALA A 215 72.48 58.91 -62.31
C ALA A 215 73.64 58.59 -61.33
N GLN A 216 74.02 59.51 -60.45
CA GLN A 216 75.10 59.32 -59.46
C GLN A 216 74.59 58.91 -58.06
N ASN A 217 73.30 59.05 -57.76
CA ASN A 217 72.72 58.63 -56.49
C ASN A 217 72.44 57.12 -56.40
N GLY A 218 72.49 56.37 -57.50
CA GLY A 218 72.03 54.98 -57.55
C GLY A 218 72.90 53.95 -56.81
N GLU A 219 74.17 54.26 -56.50
CA GLU A 219 75.05 53.37 -55.73
C GLU A 219 74.94 53.63 -54.22
N ASP A 220 74.85 54.90 -53.80
CA ASP A 220 74.62 55.26 -52.40
C ASP A 220 73.18 54.92 -51.97
N LEU A 221 72.20 55.07 -52.86
CA LEU A 221 70.81 54.66 -52.62
C LEU A 221 70.70 53.14 -52.43
N ARG A 222 71.45 52.35 -53.23
CA ARG A 222 71.50 50.89 -53.09
C ARG A 222 72.12 50.45 -51.77
N ARG A 223 73.19 51.12 -51.32
CA ARG A 223 73.78 50.85 -50.00
C ARG A 223 72.82 51.21 -48.87
N LEU A 224 72.11 52.33 -49.00
CA LEU A 224 71.09 52.73 -48.03
C LEU A 224 69.89 51.78 -48.02
N GLU A 225 69.51 51.23 -49.17
CA GLU A 225 68.47 50.19 -49.29
C GLU A 225 68.91 48.86 -48.68
N GLU A 226 70.16 48.44 -48.90
CA GLU A 226 70.73 47.25 -48.27
C GLU A 226 70.80 47.40 -46.75
N GLU A 227 71.20 48.57 -46.24
CA GLU A 227 71.21 48.87 -44.80
C GLU A 227 69.78 48.85 -44.22
N ARG A 228 68.82 49.45 -44.92
CA ARG A 228 67.40 49.43 -44.50
C ARG A 228 66.81 48.02 -44.48
N ALA A 229 67.12 47.21 -45.49
CA ALA A 229 66.68 45.82 -45.56
C ALA A 229 67.32 44.98 -44.44
N GLN A 230 68.57 45.29 -44.07
CA GLN A 230 69.24 44.65 -42.95
C GLN A 230 68.60 45.01 -41.61
N ASP A 231 68.24 46.29 -41.42
CA ASP A 231 67.52 46.76 -40.23
C ASP A 231 66.13 46.14 -40.11
N GLU A 232 65.38 46.06 -41.22
CA GLU A 232 64.07 45.40 -41.27
C GLU A 232 64.17 43.92 -40.91
N ILE A 233 65.23 43.23 -41.37
CA ILE A 233 65.50 41.84 -40.99
C ILE A 233 65.75 41.72 -39.48
N VAL A 234 66.47 42.67 -38.86
CA VAL A 234 66.74 42.67 -37.42
C VAL A 234 65.45 42.92 -36.62
N GLU A 235 64.61 43.86 -37.05
CA GLU A 235 63.31 44.14 -36.43
C GLU A 235 62.38 42.92 -36.50
N LEU A 236 62.25 42.30 -37.68
CA LEU A 236 61.46 41.08 -37.86
C LEU A 236 61.99 39.91 -37.02
N GLN A 237 63.31 39.79 -36.85
CA GLN A 237 63.90 38.78 -35.96
C GLN A 237 63.56 39.03 -34.49
N GLN A 238 63.56 40.29 -34.03
CA GLN A 238 63.11 40.64 -32.67
C GLN A 238 61.62 40.36 -32.47
N GLU A 239 60.78 40.67 -33.45
CA GLU A 239 59.35 40.39 -33.39
C GLU A 239 59.08 38.88 -33.29
N ILE A 240 59.78 38.06 -34.07
CA ILE A 240 59.67 36.59 -33.98
C ILE A 240 60.05 36.07 -32.59
N VAL A 241 61.06 36.66 -31.94
CA VAL A 241 61.43 36.29 -30.56
C VAL A 241 60.30 36.63 -29.59
N LEU A 242 59.76 37.84 -29.66
CA LEU A 242 58.65 38.27 -28.80
C LEU A 242 57.38 37.41 -29.02
N LEU A 243 57.08 37.03 -30.26
CA LEU A 243 55.95 36.16 -30.57
C LEU A 243 56.16 34.74 -30.03
N LYS A 244 57.40 34.22 -30.06
CA LYS A 244 57.73 32.92 -29.44
C LYS A 244 57.61 32.99 -27.92
N GLU A 245 58.11 34.04 -27.29
CA GLU A 245 57.97 34.25 -25.84
C GLU A 245 56.50 34.38 -25.43
N ALA A 246 55.68 35.10 -26.21
CA ALA A 246 54.24 35.19 -25.99
C ALA A 246 53.55 33.83 -26.16
N GLN A 247 53.96 33.04 -27.16
CA GLN A 247 53.44 31.69 -27.37
C GLN A 247 53.83 30.75 -26.22
N GLU A 248 55.06 30.83 -25.71
CA GLU A 248 55.52 30.09 -24.53
C GLU A 248 54.78 30.53 -23.26
N ALA A 249 54.57 31.83 -23.03
CA ALA A 249 53.80 32.33 -21.89
C ALA A 249 52.33 31.92 -21.94
N ILE A 250 51.74 31.84 -23.14
CA ILE A 250 50.39 31.30 -23.35
C ILE A 250 50.39 29.79 -23.12
N ALA A 251 51.40 29.05 -23.61
CA ALA A 251 51.52 27.61 -23.40
C ALA A 251 51.72 27.26 -21.91
N GLU A 252 52.49 28.06 -21.16
CA GLU A 252 52.71 27.93 -19.72
C GLU A 252 51.43 28.25 -18.92
N LYS A 253 50.66 29.27 -19.34
CA LYS A 253 49.31 29.52 -18.80
C LYS A 253 48.30 28.41 -19.11
N ILE A 254 48.48 27.72 -20.24
CA ILE A 254 47.65 26.58 -20.67
C ILE A 254 48.13 25.27 -20.02
N ASP A 255 49.30 25.24 -19.37
CA ASP A 255 49.88 24.01 -18.83
C ASP A 255 49.11 23.51 -17.59
N LYS A 256 48.10 22.69 -17.88
CA LYS A 256 47.67 21.40 -17.29
C LYS A 256 47.54 21.19 -15.78
N GLN A 257 48.08 22.05 -14.91
CA GLN A 257 48.01 21.87 -13.47
C GLN A 257 46.81 22.61 -12.85
N SER A 258 46.48 23.81 -13.30
CA SER A 258 45.37 24.58 -12.70
C SER A 258 44.00 23.96 -12.99
N LEU A 259 43.65 23.71 -14.25
CA LEU A 259 42.31 23.21 -14.58
C LEU A 259 42.11 21.77 -14.08
N THR A 260 43.10 20.89 -14.27
CA THR A 260 42.99 19.48 -13.86
C THR A 260 43.02 19.32 -12.34
N ALA A 261 43.74 20.19 -11.60
CA ALA A 261 43.69 20.20 -10.14
C ALA A 261 42.36 20.76 -9.64
N GLN A 262 41.87 21.86 -10.22
CA GLN A 262 40.57 22.44 -9.88
C GLN A 262 39.42 21.47 -10.14
N TYR A 263 39.43 20.75 -11.27
CA TYR A 263 38.45 19.69 -11.54
C TYR A 263 38.54 18.52 -10.55
N LYS A 264 39.72 18.21 -10.01
CA LYS A 264 39.89 17.15 -9.00
C LYS A 264 39.44 17.62 -7.63
N GLU A 265 39.68 18.87 -7.28
CA GLU A 265 39.24 19.51 -6.05
C GLU A 265 37.72 19.66 -6.02
N GLU A 266 37.09 20.22 -7.06
CA GLU A 266 35.63 20.30 -7.18
C GLU A 266 34.98 18.91 -7.15
N LYS A 267 35.58 17.91 -7.82
CA LYS A 267 35.07 16.53 -7.75
C LYS A 267 35.15 15.95 -6.34
N GLN A 268 36.22 16.26 -5.60
CA GLN A 268 36.38 15.80 -4.21
C GLN A 268 35.40 16.52 -3.29
N GLU A 269 35.21 17.83 -3.45
CA GLU A 269 34.23 18.64 -2.71
C GLU A 269 32.79 18.14 -2.92
N VAL A 270 32.39 17.86 -4.16
CA VAL A 270 31.07 17.28 -4.47
C VAL A 270 30.91 15.86 -3.86
N LEU A 271 31.98 15.07 -3.82
CA LEU A 271 31.93 13.76 -3.15
C LEU A 271 31.78 13.90 -1.62
N GLU A 272 32.41 14.90 -1.02
CA GLU A 272 32.28 15.21 0.39
C GLU A 272 30.92 15.80 0.73
N GLU A 273 30.35 16.67 -0.10
CA GLU A 273 28.99 17.21 0.05
C GLU A 273 27.92 16.12 -0.13
N THR A 274 28.11 15.18 -1.07
CA THR A 274 27.19 14.04 -1.21
C THR A 274 27.30 13.06 -0.05
N ALA A 275 28.50 12.87 0.51
CA ALA A 275 28.69 12.11 1.74
C ALA A 275 28.04 12.82 2.94
N HIS A 276 28.24 14.13 3.10
CA HIS A 276 27.61 14.92 4.16
C HIS A 276 26.09 14.94 4.04
N SER A 277 25.55 15.08 2.83
CA SER A 277 24.11 14.98 2.55
C SER A 277 23.55 13.57 2.83
N ALA A 278 24.39 12.53 2.77
CA ALA A 278 24.02 11.17 3.14
C ALA A 278 24.08 10.93 4.67
N THR A 279 24.91 11.65 5.42
CA THR A 279 24.99 11.59 6.90
C THR A 279 24.03 12.55 7.61
N ASP A 280 23.69 13.69 7.02
CA ASP A 280 22.81 14.72 7.63
C ASP A 280 21.31 14.45 7.41
N LEU A 281 20.98 13.36 6.72
CA LEU A 281 19.66 12.77 6.79
C LEU A 281 19.64 11.79 7.97
N PRO A 282 18.97 12.10 9.11
CA PRO A 282 18.63 11.05 10.06
C PRO A 282 17.88 9.96 9.29
N PRO A 283 18.08 8.66 9.61
CA PRO A 283 17.42 7.58 8.90
C PRO A 283 15.92 7.65 9.19
N THR A 284 15.20 8.45 8.42
CA THR A 284 13.75 8.35 8.34
C THR A 284 13.51 6.96 7.75
N PRO A 285 12.84 6.05 8.47
CA PRO A 285 12.56 4.74 7.96
C PRO A 285 11.51 4.93 6.86
N ARG A 286 11.97 5.15 5.63
CA ARG A 286 11.15 4.82 4.47
C ARG A 286 10.95 3.31 4.60
N LYS A 287 9.80 2.93 5.15
CA LYS A 287 9.27 1.57 5.09
C LYS A 287 8.98 1.28 3.62
N THR A 288 10.01 1.14 2.81
CA THR A 288 9.91 0.34 1.60
C THR A 288 9.69 -1.07 2.12
N VAL A 289 8.42 -1.45 2.24
CA VAL A 289 8.06 -2.84 2.47
C VAL A 289 8.72 -3.60 1.35
N ASP A 290 9.63 -4.53 1.69
CA ASP A 290 10.26 -5.40 0.72
C ASP A 290 9.13 -6.04 -0.08
N LEU A 291 9.02 -5.67 -1.37
CA LEU A 291 7.89 -6.07 -2.22
C LEU A 291 7.76 -7.60 -2.23
N LYS A 292 8.89 -8.31 -2.06
CA LYS A 292 8.91 -9.76 -1.93
C LYS A 292 8.31 -10.24 -0.61
N ALA A 293 8.59 -9.57 0.50
CA ALA A 293 7.98 -9.88 1.79
C ALA A 293 6.47 -9.56 1.81
N PHE A 294 6.06 -8.47 1.16
CA PHE A 294 4.64 -8.09 1.01
C PHE A 294 3.85 -9.07 0.15
N LEU A 295 4.40 -9.47 -0.99
CA LEU A 295 3.77 -10.46 -1.87
C LEU A 295 3.71 -11.84 -1.21
N ASN A 296 4.70 -12.19 -0.39
CA ASN A 296 4.70 -13.44 0.39
C ASN A 296 3.79 -13.39 1.62
N SER A 297 3.37 -12.20 2.07
CA SER A 297 2.40 -12.03 3.17
C SER A 297 0.95 -11.94 2.69
N CYS A 298 0.74 -11.88 1.37
CA CYS A 298 -0.60 -11.90 0.80
C CYS A 298 -1.10 -13.35 0.81
N PRO A 299 -2.31 -13.61 1.38
CA PRO A 299 -2.87 -14.95 1.38
C PRO A 299 -3.02 -15.44 -0.06
N SER A 300 -2.73 -16.72 -0.28
CA SER A 300 -2.82 -17.31 -1.61
C SER A 300 -4.28 -17.33 -2.07
N VAL A 301 -4.51 -17.45 -3.39
CA VAL A 301 -5.87 -17.58 -3.95
C VAL A 301 -6.60 -18.77 -3.33
N GLU A 302 -5.87 -19.86 -3.07
CA GLU A 302 -6.40 -21.08 -2.45
C GLU A 302 -6.81 -20.85 -0.99
N GLU A 303 -6.02 -20.11 -0.22
CA GLU A 303 -6.36 -19.72 1.16
C GLU A 303 -7.57 -18.77 1.20
N GLY A 304 -7.68 -17.87 0.22
CA GLY A 304 -8.84 -16.99 0.04
C GLY A 304 -10.12 -17.78 -0.24
N ASP A 305 -10.07 -18.74 -1.16
CA ASP A 305 -11.21 -19.60 -1.50
C ASP A 305 -11.64 -20.49 -0.32
N GLN A 306 -10.66 -20.97 0.47
CA GLN A 306 -10.94 -21.73 1.69
C GLN A 306 -11.59 -20.86 2.76
N ALA A 307 -11.11 -19.62 2.96
CA ALA A 307 -11.70 -18.67 3.90
C ALA A 307 -13.15 -18.31 3.51
N ILE A 308 -13.42 -18.09 2.21
CA ILE A 308 -14.79 -17.84 1.70
C ILE A 308 -15.70 -19.05 1.97
N THR A 309 -15.18 -20.26 1.81
CA THR A 309 -15.94 -21.50 2.06
C THR A 309 -16.29 -21.66 3.54
N GLU A 310 -15.35 -21.40 4.45
CA GLU A 310 -15.61 -21.41 5.90
C GLU A 310 -16.57 -20.29 6.32
N LEU A 311 -16.47 -19.11 5.72
CA LEU A 311 -17.39 -18.00 5.99
C LEU A 311 -18.84 -18.35 5.60
N LYS A 312 -19.03 -19.04 4.47
CA LYS A 312 -20.35 -19.55 4.05
C LYS A 312 -20.90 -20.62 5.01
N LYS A 313 -20.04 -21.48 5.57
CA LYS A 313 -20.46 -22.46 6.60
C LYS A 313 -20.89 -21.77 7.88
N LEU A 314 -20.13 -20.78 8.35
CA LEU A 314 -20.47 -19.98 9.53
C LEU A 314 -21.77 -19.20 9.33
N GLN A 315 -21.97 -18.62 8.14
CA GLN A 315 -23.21 -17.93 7.80
C GLN A 315 -24.40 -18.90 7.79
N LEU A 316 -24.21 -20.13 7.31
CA LEU A 316 -25.25 -21.16 7.36
C LEU A 316 -25.59 -21.56 8.80
N ILE A 317 -24.57 -21.75 9.66
CA ILE A 317 -24.76 -22.03 11.09
C ILE A 317 -25.52 -20.88 11.75
N HIS A 318 -25.11 -19.63 11.53
CA HIS A 318 -25.80 -18.45 12.04
C HIS A 318 -27.25 -18.39 11.56
N CYS A 319 -27.54 -18.71 10.29
CA CYS A 319 -28.91 -18.79 9.77
C CYS A 319 -29.73 -19.88 10.47
N TYR A 320 -29.15 -21.04 10.77
CA TYR A 320 -29.83 -22.10 11.53
C TYR A 320 -30.07 -21.71 12.98
N GLU A 321 -29.10 -21.10 13.65
CA GLU A 321 -29.23 -20.61 15.04
C GLU A 321 -30.25 -19.47 15.15
N SER A 322 -30.24 -18.52 14.20
CA SER A 322 -31.18 -17.39 14.16
C SER A 322 -32.59 -17.76 13.70
N SER A 323 -32.76 -18.84 12.94
CA SER A 323 -34.08 -19.35 12.53
C SER A 323 -34.89 -19.97 13.67
N GLY A 324 -34.31 -20.12 14.87
CA GLY A 324 -35.00 -20.71 16.02
C GLY A 324 -35.34 -22.20 15.87
N ILE A 325 -34.87 -22.87 14.81
CA ILE A 325 -35.06 -24.32 14.60
C ILE A 325 -34.29 -25.13 15.66
N ILE A 326 -33.23 -24.55 16.24
CA ILE A 326 -32.45 -25.12 17.35
C ILE A 326 -32.95 -24.59 18.71
N ALA A 327 -34.13 -23.95 18.77
CA ALA A 327 -34.77 -23.66 20.05
C ALA A 327 -35.44 -24.93 20.61
N LEU A 328 -34.77 -25.50 21.61
CA LEU A 328 -35.33 -26.30 22.71
C LEU A 328 -35.81 -27.73 22.37
N ALA A 329 -34.91 -28.69 22.59
CA ALA A 329 -35.27 -29.92 23.29
C ALA A 329 -34.85 -29.77 24.76
N ASP A 330 -35.63 -29.01 25.52
CA ASP A 330 -35.71 -29.05 26.98
C ASP A 330 -37.19 -29.07 27.37
#